data_AF-W0DYB7-F1
#
_entry.id   AF-W0DYB7-F1
#
_cell.length_a   1.000
_cell.length_b   1.000
_cell.length_c   1.000
_cell.angle_alpha   90.00
_cell.angle_beta   90.00
_cell.angle_gamma   90.00
#
_symmetry.space_group_name_H-M   'P 1'
#
loop_
_entity.id
_entity.type
_entity.pdbx_description
1 polymer ?
#
loop_
_entity_poly.entity_id
_entity_poly.type
_entity_poly.pdbx_seq_one_letter_code
_entity_poly.pdbx_strand_id
1 'polypeptide(L)'
;MSLSDKLQAAYNRLTDQLLINMKSAEDTSLHWLGEQLDHLQQNAKELGSELAVLTEHELHEVQDILQRDIEQAAEYLEDSGQGLEAFVENDWPLIEGILSEKALSLADPSQIQHLKLRLQAAMNKD
;
A
#
# COMPACT_ATOMS: atom_id res chain seq x y z
N MET A 1 -2.81 -20.81 6.29
CA MET A 1 -3.27 -19.40 6.33
C MET A 1 -4.60 -19.30 5.62
N SER A 2 -5.53 -18.51 6.15
CA SER A 2 -6.70 -18.11 5.37
C SER A 2 -6.30 -17.10 4.29
N LEU A 3 -7.13 -16.93 3.26
CA LEU A 3 -6.90 -15.91 2.24
C LEU A 3 -6.86 -14.50 2.87
N SER A 4 -7.68 -14.24 3.88
CA SER A 4 -7.64 -13.00 4.66
C SER A 4 -6.27 -12.73 5.26
N ASP A 5 -5.70 -13.73 5.96
CA ASP A 5 -4.40 -13.59 6.62
C ASP A 5 -3.28 -13.33 5.59
N LYS A 6 -3.37 -13.98 4.42
CA LYS A 6 -2.42 -13.80 3.31
C LYS A 6 -2.43 -12.38 2.78
N LEU A 7 -3.62 -11.84 2.53
CA LEU A 7 -3.79 -10.52 1.96
C LEU A 7 -3.40 -9.42 2.94
N GLN A 8 -3.72 -9.60 4.22
CA GLN A 8 -3.27 -8.69 5.27
C GLN A 8 -1.74 -8.69 5.39
N ALA A 9 -1.11 -9.86 5.45
CA ALA A 9 0.34 -9.97 5.54
C ALA A 9 1.04 -9.32 4.33
N ALA A 10 0.50 -9.52 3.13
CA ALA A 10 0.98 -8.91 1.91
C ALA A 10 0.91 -7.38 1.93
N TYR A 11 -0.26 -6.84 2.28
CA TYR A 11 -0.46 -5.40 2.35
C TYR A 11 0.49 -4.75 3.37
N ASN A 12 0.58 -5.34 4.57
CA ASN A 12 1.48 -4.86 5.61
C ASN A 12 2.93 -4.88 5.13
N ARG A 13 3.34 -5.96 4.45
CA ARG A 13 4.69 -6.07 3.93
C ARG A 13 5.02 -5.02 2.88
N LEU A 14 4.09 -4.74 1.95
CA LEU A 14 4.27 -3.68 0.95
C LEU A 14 4.34 -2.30 1.60
N THR A 15 3.48 -2.05 2.58
CA THR A 15 3.49 -0.80 3.36
C THR A 15 4.83 -0.61 4.07
N ASP A 16 5.33 -1.64 4.76
CA ASP A 16 6.64 -1.60 5.43
C ASP A 16 7.78 -1.31 4.46
N GLN A 17 7.79 -1.98 3.29
CA GLN A 17 8.84 -1.76 2.28
C GLN A 17 8.77 -0.34 1.71
N LEU A 18 7.57 0.17 1.43
CA LEU A 18 7.40 1.53 0.96
C LEU A 18 7.91 2.54 2.00
N LEU A 19 7.56 2.35 3.27
CA LEU A 19 8.05 3.20 4.36
C LEU A 19 9.58 3.16 4.48
N ILE A 20 10.20 1.99 4.33
CA ILE A 20 11.67 1.85 4.34
C ILE A 20 12.30 2.61 3.17
N ASN A 21 11.75 2.47 1.96
CA ASN A 21 12.26 3.13 0.76
C ASN A 21 12.14 4.66 0.90
N MET A 22 11.01 5.15 1.41
CA MET A 22 10.78 6.58 1.62
C MET A 22 11.77 7.19 2.62
N LYS A 23 12.12 6.48 3.71
CA LYS A 23 13.14 6.93 4.69
C LYS A 23 14.49 7.24 4.06
N SER A 24 14.79 6.62 2.91
CA SER A 24 16.06 6.74 2.20
C SER A 24 15.96 7.59 0.93
N ALA A 25 14.78 8.11 0.63
CA ALA A 25 14.51 8.84 -0.60
C ALA A 25 14.71 10.35 -0.41
N GLU A 26 15.30 11.00 -1.42
CA GLU A 26 15.40 12.46 -1.48
C GLU A 26 14.11 13.11 -2.03
N ASP A 27 13.29 12.34 -2.73
CA ASP A 27 11.97 12.71 -3.25
C ASP A 27 10.95 11.64 -2.81
N THR A 28 9.81 12.06 -2.26
CA THR A 28 8.70 11.18 -1.92
C THR A 28 7.38 11.60 -2.57
N SER A 29 7.47 12.25 -3.73
CA SER A 29 6.32 12.69 -4.52
C SER A 29 5.36 11.55 -4.84
N LEU A 30 4.08 11.87 -5.09
CA LEU A 30 3.09 10.85 -5.51
C LEU A 30 3.54 10.06 -6.74
N HIS A 31 4.25 10.73 -7.66
CA HIS A 31 4.84 10.07 -8.82
C HIS A 31 5.90 9.06 -8.41
N TRP A 32 6.85 9.45 -7.54
CA TRP A 32 7.87 8.55 -7.00
C TRP A 32 7.25 7.37 -6.25
N LEU A 33 6.19 7.59 -5.46
CA LEU A 33 5.49 6.54 -4.72
C LEU A 33 4.85 5.52 -5.67
N GLY A 34 4.25 5.96 -6.77
CA GLY A 34 3.74 5.08 -7.82
C GLY A 34 4.86 4.22 -8.43
N GLU A 35 5.96 4.84 -8.83
CA GLU A 35 7.11 4.11 -9.37
C GLU A 35 7.71 3.11 -8.37
N GLN A 36 7.75 3.47 -7.07
CA GLN A 36 8.21 2.55 -6.04
C GLN A 36 7.29 1.34 -5.88
N LEU A 37 5.97 1.51 -5.94
CA LEU A 37 5.05 0.39 -5.88
C LEU A 37 5.26 -0.56 -7.05
N ASP A 38 5.44 -0.04 -8.27
CA ASP A 38 5.78 -0.83 -9.46
C ASP A 38 7.10 -1.61 -9.26
N HIS A 39 8.12 -0.95 -8.71
CA HIS A 39 9.39 -1.59 -8.36
C HIS A 39 9.23 -2.70 -7.32
N LEU A 40 8.41 -2.47 -6.29
CA LEU A 40 8.12 -3.48 -5.28
C LEU A 40 7.37 -4.68 -5.88
N GLN A 41 6.54 -4.45 -6.92
CA GLN A 41 5.83 -5.52 -7.62
C GLN A 41 6.80 -6.46 -8.31
N GLN A 42 7.70 -5.89 -9.10
CA GLN A 42 8.67 -6.63 -9.91
C GLN A 42 9.60 -7.45 -9.02
N ASN A 43 9.89 -6.95 -7.82
CA ASN A 43 10.79 -7.59 -6.86
C ASN A 43 10.05 -8.34 -5.74
N ALA A 44 8.74 -8.53 -5.81
CA ALA A 44 7.93 -9.08 -4.72
C ALA A 44 8.43 -10.43 -4.17
N LYS A 45 9.04 -11.26 -5.02
CA LYS A 45 9.65 -12.55 -4.61
C LYS A 45 10.85 -12.39 -3.67
N GLU A 46 11.56 -11.27 -3.77
CA GLU A 46 12.75 -10.95 -2.97
C GLU A 46 12.39 -10.17 -1.70
N LEU A 47 11.21 -9.53 -1.70
CA LEU A 47 10.76 -8.69 -0.60
C LEU A 47 10.22 -9.46 0.60
N GLY A 48 9.83 -10.72 0.47
CA GLY A 48 9.37 -11.52 1.61
C GLY A 48 8.53 -12.71 1.22
N SER A 49 8.40 -13.66 2.14
CA SER A 49 7.59 -14.87 1.91
C SER A 49 6.10 -14.57 1.83
N GLU A 50 5.66 -13.48 2.45
CA GLU A 50 4.30 -12.95 2.48
C GLU A 50 3.83 -12.50 1.08
N LEU A 51 4.76 -11.95 0.28
CA LEU A 51 4.50 -11.51 -1.08
C LEU A 51 4.71 -12.62 -2.10
N ALA A 52 5.71 -13.48 -1.88
CA ALA A 52 6.03 -14.59 -2.78
C ALA A 52 4.90 -15.64 -2.91
N VAL A 53 4.01 -15.71 -1.93
CA VAL A 53 2.86 -16.64 -1.96
C VAL A 53 1.68 -16.13 -2.79
N LEU A 54 1.66 -14.84 -3.17
CA LEU A 54 0.62 -14.26 -4.02
C LEU A 54 0.82 -14.66 -5.48
N THR A 55 -0.29 -14.84 -6.18
CA THR A 55 -0.26 -14.81 -7.64
C THR A 55 0.05 -13.39 -8.13
N GLU A 56 0.52 -13.26 -9.36
CA GLU A 56 0.80 -11.95 -9.98
C GLU A 56 -0.43 -11.03 -9.95
N HIS A 57 -1.61 -11.59 -10.22
CA HIS A 57 -2.87 -10.86 -10.17
C HIS A 57 -3.25 -10.41 -8.75
N GLU A 58 -3.12 -11.29 -7.75
CA GLU A 58 -3.38 -10.94 -6.35
C GLU A 58 -2.41 -9.84 -5.86
N LEU A 59 -1.14 -9.91 -6.28
CA LEU A 59 -0.14 -8.91 -5.95
C LEU A 59 -0.49 -7.54 -6.54
N HIS A 60 -0.86 -7.50 -7.83
CA HIS A 60 -1.25 -6.26 -8.52
C HIS A 60 -2.45 -5.61 -7.84
N GLU A 61 -3.50 -6.37 -7.51
CA GLU A 61 -4.68 -5.82 -6.84
C GLU A 61 -4.39 -5.28 -5.43
N VAL A 62 -3.51 -5.95 -4.67
CA VAL A 62 -3.08 -5.43 -3.35
C VAL A 62 -2.32 -4.12 -3.50
N GLN A 63 -1.49 -3.99 -4.53
CA GLN A 63 -0.76 -2.74 -4.81
C GLN A 63 -1.67 -1.61 -5.28
N ASP A 64 -2.60 -1.88 -6.20
CA ASP A 64 -3.56 -0.87 -6.66
C ASP A 64 -4.38 -0.31 -5.48
N ILE A 65 -4.62 -1.14 -4.46
CA ILE A 65 -5.33 -0.73 -3.26
C ILE A 65 -4.44 0.16 -2.39
N LEU A 66 -3.20 -0.27 -2.14
CA LEU A 66 -2.22 0.53 -1.40
C LEU A 66 -1.97 1.89 -2.09
N GLN A 67 -1.84 1.92 -3.41
CA GLN A 67 -1.68 3.15 -4.18
C GLN A 67 -2.87 4.10 -3.97
N ARG A 68 -4.10 3.60 -4.13
CA ARG A 68 -5.31 4.41 -3.88
C ARG A 68 -5.40 4.91 -2.45
N ASP A 69 -4.90 4.12 -1.50
CA ASP A 69 -4.87 4.50 -0.09
C ASP A 69 -3.86 5.63 0.19
N ILE A 70 -2.72 5.62 -0.51
CA ILE A 70 -1.73 6.70 -0.49
C ILE A 70 -2.29 7.97 -1.16
N GLU A 71 -2.91 7.83 -2.32
CA GLU A 71 -3.53 8.96 -3.05
C GLU A 71 -4.61 9.64 -2.19
N GLN A 72 -5.51 8.86 -1.58
CA GLN A 72 -6.53 9.40 -0.67
C GLN A 72 -5.92 10.08 0.57
N ALA A 73 -4.81 9.53 1.10
CA ALA A 73 -4.12 10.14 2.22
C ALA A 73 -3.52 11.51 1.83
N ALA A 74 -2.94 11.59 0.63
CA ALA A 74 -2.39 12.84 0.10
C ALA A 74 -3.50 13.88 -0.17
N GLU A 75 -4.62 13.48 -0.78
CA GLU A 75 -5.79 14.34 -1.00
C GLU A 75 -6.36 14.90 0.31
N TYR A 76 -6.54 14.04 1.33
CA TYR A 76 -7.02 14.47 2.64
C TYR A 76 -6.12 15.53 3.29
N LEU A 77 -4.80 15.43 3.09
CA LEU A 77 -3.83 16.36 3.64
C LEU A 77 -3.76 17.66 2.84
N GLU A 78 -3.93 17.60 1.52
CA GLU A 78 -4.08 18.78 0.67
C GLU A 78 -5.31 19.61 1.11
N ASP A 79 -6.45 18.95 1.32
CA ASP A 79 -7.70 19.56 1.80
C ASP A 79 -7.57 20.14 3.22
N SER A 80 -6.65 19.62 4.04
CA SER A 80 -6.38 20.14 5.39
C SER A 80 -5.55 21.44 5.41
N GLY A 81 -5.11 21.92 4.24
CA GLY A 81 -4.40 23.20 4.09
C GLY A 81 -2.89 23.13 4.28
N GLN A 82 -2.30 21.93 4.36
CA GLN A 82 -0.85 21.73 4.45
C GLN A 82 -0.15 21.73 3.08
N GLY A 83 -0.87 21.55 1.96
CA GLY A 83 -0.29 21.63 0.61
C GLY A 83 0.56 20.40 0.25
N LEU A 84 0.32 19.86 -0.95
CA LEU A 84 0.95 18.62 -1.44
C LEU A 84 2.49 18.68 -1.51
N GLU A 85 3.08 19.87 -1.69
CA GLU A 85 4.54 20.09 -1.68
C GLU A 85 5.13 20.07 -0.26
N ALA A 86 4.43 20.56 0.77
CA ALA A 86 4.92 20.52 2.15
C ALA A 86 4.79 19.11 2.77
N PHE A 87 3.80 18.34 2.28
CA PHE A 87 3.51 16.94 2.63
C PHE A 87 4.70 15.99 2.38
N VAL A 88 5.42 16.18 1.27
CA VAL A 88 6.46 15.27 0.77
C VAL A 88 7.86 15.62 1.30
N GLU A 89 8.14 16.90 1.52
CA GLU A 89 9.48 17.35 1.92
C GLU A 89 9.72 17.36 3.44
N ASN A 90 8.69 17.40 4.30
CA ASN A 90 8.90 17.65 5.75
C ASN A 90 8.14 16.78 6.77
N ASP A 91 7.06 16.09 6.41
CA ASP A 91 6.16 15.44 7.40
C ASP A 91 6.23 13.90 7.40
N TRP A 92 7.46 13.36 7.35
CA TRP A 92 7.76 11.93 7.46
C TRP A 92 6.94 11.18 8.56
N PRO A 93 6.84 11.68 9.81
CA PRO A 93 6.10 10.97 10.87
C PRO A 93 4.60 10.89 10.63
N LEU A 94 4.02 11.83 9.88
CA LEU A 94 2.58 11.88 9.61
C LEU A 94 2.19 10.84 8.56
N ILE A 95 3.01 10.69 7.51
CA ILE A 95 2.82 9.65 6.49
C ILE A 95 2.98 8.25 7.10
N GLU A 96 4.04 8.05 7.91
CA GLU A 96 4.25 6.80 8.64
C GLU A 96 3.05 6.49 9.55
N GLY A 97 2.47 7.51 10.20
CA GLY A 97 1.25 7.40 10.99
C GLY A 97 0.04 6.93 10.17
N ILE A 98 -0.27 7.60 9.06
CA ILE A 98 -1.46 7.27 8.22
C ILE A 98 -1.32 5.89 7.59
N LEU A 99 -0.14 5.54 7.06
CA LEU A 99 0.11 4.25 6.46
C LEU A 99 0.09 3.12 7.50
N SER A 100 0.66 3.36 8.68
CA SER A 100 0.59 2.42 9.81
C SER A 100 -0.86 2.25 10.29
N GLU A 101 -1.62 3.33 10.41
CA GLU A 101 -3.04 3.29 10.77
C GLU A 101 -3.86 2.53 9.72
N LYS A 102 -3.60 2.72 8.43
CA LYS A 102 -4.27 1.96 7.36
C LYS A 102 -3.89 0.48 7.38
N ALA A 103 -2.61 0.14 7.58
CA ALA A 103 -2.16 -1.23 7.78
C ALA A 103 -2.82 -1.89 9.00
N LEU A 104 -2.98 -1.14 10.10
CA LEU A 104 -3.73 -1.57 11.28
C LEU A 104 -5.25 -1.62 11.02
N SER A 105 -5.80 -0.75 10.18
CA SER A 105 -7.23 -0.75 9.81
C SER A 105 -7.60 -1.96 8.94
N LEU A 106 -6.63 -2.53 8.22
CA LEU A 106 -6.79 -3.83 7.59
C LEU A 106 -6.75 -4.99 8.59
N ALA A 107 -6.54 -4.74 9.89
CA ALA A 107 -6.92 -5.70 10.92
C ALA A 107 -8.43 -5.65 11.23
N ASP A 108 -9.17 -4.66 10.71
CA ASP A 108 -10.63 -4.67 10.71
C ASP A 108 -11.12 -5.75 9.72
N PRO A 109 -11.90 -6.74 10.19
CA PRO A 109 -12.44 -7.81 9.35
C PRO A 109 -13.22 -7.31 8.12
N SER A 110 -13.84 -6.12 8.20
CA SER A 110 -14.63 -5.55 7.10
C SER A 110 -13.78 -5.14 5.90
N GLN A 111 -12.63 -4.52 6.15
CA GLN A 111 -11.72 -4.05 5.09
C GLN A 111 -11.04 -5.22 4.38
N ILE A 112 -10.64 -6.25 5.15
CA ILE A 112 -10.13 -7.49 4.58
C ILE A 112 -11.19 -8.23 3.77
N GLN A 113 -12.42 -8.25 4.26
CA GLN A 113 -13.51 -8.86 3.52
C GLN A 113 -13.79 -8.11 2.21
N HIS A 114 -13.67 -6.78 2.20
CA HIS A 114 -13.78 -5.97 0.98
C HIS A 114 -12.65 -6.28 -0.01
N LEU A 115 -11.40 -6.33 0.46
CA LEU A 115 -10.23 -6.72 -0.35
C LEU A 115 -10.42 -8.11 -0.97
N LYS A 116 -10.86 -9.09 -0.18
CA LYS A 116 -11.17 -10.44 -0.66
C LYS A 116 -12.25 -10.44 -1.75
N LEU A 117 -13.31 -9.64 -1.60
CA LEU A 117 -14.38 -9.56 -2.61
C LEU A 117 -13.88 -8.98 -3.93
N ARG A 118 -13.02 -7.96 -3.87
CA ARG A 118 -12.42 -7.33 -5.06
C ARG A 118 -11.56 -8.31 -5.83
N LEU A 119 -10.72 -9.05 -5.13
CA LEU A 119 -9.90 -10.12 -5.72
C LEU A 119 -10.76 -11.22 -6.33
N GLN A 120 -11.80 -11.67 -5.62
CA GLN A 120 -12.74 -12.66 -6.15
C GLN A 120 -13.45 -12.14 -7.41
N ALA A 121 -13.84 -10.87 -7.44
CA ALA A 121 -14.48 -10.26 -8.61
C ALA A 121 -13.51 -10.16 -9.80
N ALA A 122 -12.24 -9.84 -9.54
CA ALA A 122 -11.21 -9.75 -10.55
C ALA A 122 -10.82 -11.13 -11.11
N MET A 123 -10.79 -12.17 -10.26
CA MET A 123 -10.58 -13.57 -10.66
C MET A 123 -11.75 -14.20 -11.42
N ASN A 124 -12.97 -13.68 -11.28
CA ASN A 124 -14.19 -14.22 -11.91
C ASN A 124 -14.62 -13.46 -13.18
N LYS A 125 -13.86 -12.45 -13.61
CA LYS A 125 -14.09 -11.76 -14.88
C LYS A 125 -13.34 -12.49 -16.00
N ASP A 126 -13.99 -13.50 -16.57
CA ASP A 126 -13.74 -14.01 -17.92
C ASP A 126 -14.72 -13.36 -18.92
#